data_AF-A0A945PL29-F1
#
_entry.id   AF-A0A945PL29-F1
#
_cell.length_a   1.000
_cell.length_b   1.000
_cell.length_c   1.000
_cell.angle_alpha   90.00
_cell.angle_beta   90.00
_cell.angle_gamma   90.00
#
_symmetry.space_group_name_H-M   'P 1'
#
loop_
_entity.id
_entity.type
_entity.pdbx_description
1 polymer ?
#
loop_
_entity_poly.entity_id
_entity_poly.type
_entity_poly.pdbx_seq_one_letter_code
_entity_poly.pdbx_strand_id
1 'polypeptide(L)'
;MIKKSDKIYIAGHRGMVGSACWRALESEGYTNLIGKSSKELDLRDQMAVAEFIRTEQPIAIIDAAAKVGGILANDTYPYEFLMDNMLIQNNLISSAHE
;
A
#
# COMPACT_ATOMS: atom_id res chain seq x y z
N MET A 1 -14.07 -15.70 4.18
CA MET A 1 -13.07 -16.00 3.11
C MET A 1 -13.27 -14.95 2.02
N ILE A 2 -12.18 -14.33 1.53
CA ILE A 2 -12.24 -13.27 0.51
C ILE A 2 -12.65 -13.89 -0.83
N LYS A 3 -13.71 -13.37 -1.45
CA LYS A 3 -14.21 -13.82 -2.77
C LYS A 3 -13.32 -13.24 -3.87
N LYS A 4 -13.29 -13.92 -5.02
CA LYS A 4 -12.49 -13.51 -6.19
C LYS A 4 -12.89 -12.14 -6.75
N SER A 5 -14.13 -11.72 -6.55
CA SER A 5 -14.67 -10.42 -6.95
C SER A 5 -14.51 -9.32 -5.90
N ASP A 6 -14.11 -9.66 -4.67
CA ASP A 6 -13.98 -8.65 -3.61
C ASP A 6 -12.82 -7.71 -3.93
N LYS A 7 -12.98 -6.44 -3.59
CA LYS A 7 -11.99 -5.40 -3.87
C LYS A 7 -10.78 -5.53 -2.93
N ILE A 8 -9.60 -5.70 -3.49
CA ILE A 8 -8.34 -5.78 -2.73
C ILE A 8 -7.44 -4.62 -3.13
N TYR A 9 -7.01 -3.82 -2.16
CA TYR A 9 -6.04 -2.76 -2.38
C TYR A 9 -4.62 -3.26 -2.13
N ILE A 10 -3.71 -2.99 -3.08
CA ILE A 10 -2.29 -3.32 -2.95
C ILE A 10 -1.48 -2.01 -2.94
N ALA A 11 -1.10 -1.55 -1.75
CA ALA A 11 -0.20 -0.42 -1.61
C ALA A 11 1.18 -0.80 -2.15
N GLY A 12 1.80 0.07 -2.94
CA GLY A 12 3.09 -0.26 -3.57
C GLY A 12 3.02 -1.30 -4.69
N HIS A 13 1.85 -1.48 -5.34
CA HIS A 13 1.61 -2.49 -6.40
C HIS A 13 2.62 -2.52 -7.56
N ARG A 14 3.36 -1.43 -7.82
CA ARG A 14 4.39 -1.37 -8.88
C ARG A 14 5.78 -1.79 -8.41
N GLY A 15 5.98 -1.94 -7.10
CA GLY A 15 7.24 -2.42 -6.52
C GLY A 15 7.44 -3.92 -6.72
N MET A 16 8.62 -4.43 -6.38
CA MET A 16 8.97 -5.84 -6.54
C MET A 16 7.97 -6.76 -5.83
N VAL A 17 7.68 -6.50 -4.55
CA VAL A 17 6.74 -7.30 -3.75
C VAL A 17 5.31 -7.07 -4.21
N GLY A 18 4.87 -5.81 -4.33
CA GLY A 18 3.50 -5.49 -4.74
C GLY A 18 3.11 -6.08 -6.10
N SER A 19 4.01 -6.05 -7.09
CA SER A 19 3.77 -6.63 -8.42
C SER A 19 3.78 -8.16 -8.42
N ALA A 20 4.51 -8.80 -7.49
CA ALA A 20 4.44 -10.23 -7.28
C ALA A 20 3.10 -10.64 -6.65
N CYS A 21 2.65 -9.91 -5.62
CA CYS A 21 1.32 -10.11 -5.02
C CYS A 21 0.20 -9.93 -6.04
N TRP A 22 0.27 -8.88 -6.87
CA TRP A 22 -0.71 -8.64 -7.94
C TRP A 22 -0.80 -9.83 -8.89
N ARG A 23 0.33 -10.25 -9.47
CA ARG A 23 0.38 -11.38 -10.41
C ARG A 23 -0.09 -12.69 -9.78
N ALA A 24 0.26 -12.94 -8.52
CA ALA A 24 -0.19 -14.13 -7.81
C ALA A 24 -1.71 -14.13 -7.64
N LEU A 25 -2.30 -13.03 -7.18
CA LEU A 25 -3.76 -12.91 -7.02
C LEU A 25 -4.50 -13.00 -8.37
N GLU A 26 -3.98 -12.35 -9.40
CA GLU A 26 -4.54 -12.42 -10.75
C GLU A 26 -4.49 -13.87 -11.30
N SER A 27 -3.38 -14.60 -11.10
CA SER A 27 -3.27 -16.01 -11.50
C SER A 27 -4.23 -16.94 -10.75
N GLU A 28 -4.58 -16.58 -9.51
CA GLU A 28 -5.57 -17.25 -8.68
C GLU A 28 -7.02 -16.81 -9.02
N GLY A 29 -7.20 -15.94 -10.02
CA GLY A 29 -8.50 -15.52 -10.52
C GLY A 29 -9.17 -14.38 -9.74
N TYR A 30 -8.43 -13.63 -8.91
CA TYR A 30 -8.94 -12.39 -8.31
C TYR A 30 -9.03 -11.29 -9.37
N THR A 31 -10.20 -10.66 -9.51
CA THR A 31 -10.50 -9.76 -10.63
C THR A 31 -10.60 -8.28 -10.24
N ASN A 32 -10.67 -7.98 -8.95
CA ASN A 32 -10.93 -6.63 -8.44
C ASN A 32 -9.76 -6.12 -7.59
N LEU A 33 -8.58 -6.07 -8.22
CA LEU A 33 -7.37 -5.52 -7.61
C LEU A 33 -7.29 -4.03 -7.93
N ILE A 34 -7.01 -3.21 -6.91
CA ILE A 34 -6.79 -1.78 -7.08
C ILE A 34 -5.43 -1.37 -6.52
N GLY A 35 -4.84 -0.34 -7.12
CA GLY A 35 -3.57 0.24 -6.71
C GLY A 35 -3.56 1.73 -7.02
N LYS A 36 -2.75 2.48 -6.27
CA LYS A 36 -2.43 3.89 -6.52
C LYS A 36 -0.93 4.05 -6.57
N SER A 37 -0.43 4.78 -7.55
CA SER A 37 0.96 5.22 -7.60
C SER A 37 1.19 6.31 -6.56
N SER A 38 2.45 6.54 -6.19
CA SER A 38 2.82 7.60 -5.24
C SER A 38 2.50 9.02 -5.72
N LYS A 39 2.20 9.20 -7.01
CA LYS A 39 1.73 10.48 -7.57
C LYS A 39 0.22 10.66 -7.43
N GLU A 40 -0.53 9.56 -7.34
CA GLU A 40 -1.99 9.59 -7.21
C GLU A 40 -2.43 9.59 -5.74
N LEU A 41 -1.62 8.98 -4.87
CA LEU A 41 -1.85 8.93 -3.43
C LEU A 41 -0.50 8.92 -2.70
N ASP A 42 -0.21 9.99 -1.97
CA ASP A 42 0.90 9.99 -1.01
C ASP A 42 0.41 9.32 0.28
N LEU A 43 0.92 8.11 0.55
CA LEU A 43 0.54 7.32 1.71
C LEU A 43 0.99 7.94 3.04
N ARG A 44 1.80 9.00 3.02
CA ARG A 44 2.20 9.76 4.20
C ARG A 44 1.17 10.83 4.59
N ASP A 45 0.27 11.18 3.69
CA ASP A 45 -0.84 12.09 3.95
C ASP A 45 -2.03 11.32 4.55
N GLN A 46 -2.25 11.51 5.85
CA GLN A 46 -3.31 10.82 6.59
C GLN A 46 -4.71 11.10 6.03
N MET A 47 -4.99 12.36 5.66
CA MET A 47 -6.32 12.73 5.16
C MET A 47 -6.59 12.13 3.78
N ALA A 48 -5.58 12.14 2.91
CA ALA A 48 -5.69 11.54 1.59
C ALA A 48 -5.90 10.02 1.67
N VAL A 49 -5.18 9.32 2.57
CA VAL A 49 -5.34 7.88 2.79
C VAL A 49 -6.72 7.58 3.37
N ALA A 50 -7.15 8.31 4.40
CA ALA A 50 -8.47 8.13 4.99
C ALA A 50 -9.59 8.30 3.96
N GLU A 51 -9.53 9.35 3.14
CA GLU A 51 -10.53 9.58 2.09
C GLU A 51 -10.51 8.48 1.03
N PHE A 52 -9.33 8.03 0.61
CA PHE A 52 -9.18 6.96 -0.37
C PHE A 52 -9.76 5.64 0.14
N ILE A 53 -9.42 5.22 1.36
CA ILE A 53 -9.94 3.97 1.94
C ILE A 53 -11.44 4.07 2.20
N ARG A 54 -11.92 5.20 2.70
CA ARG A 54 -13.35 5.47 2.89
C ARG A 54 -14.14 5.40 1.58
N THR A 55 -13.57 5.89 0.49
CA THR A 55 -14.21 5.88 -0.84
C THR A 55 -14.16 4.50 -1.49
N GLU A 56 -13.00 3.85 -1.47
CA GLU A 56 -12.81 2.59 -2.17
C GLU A 56 -13.38 1.38 -1.42
N GLN A 57 -13.39 1.41 -0.07
CA GLN A 57 -13.87 0.33 0.78
C GLN A 57 -13.32 -1.06 0.38
N PRO A 58 -11.98 -1.24 0.29
CA PRO A 58 -11.42 -2.55 0.00
C PRO A 58 -11.70 -3.53 1.16
N ILE A 59 -11.97 -4.80 0.85
CA ILE A 59 -12.15 -5.83 1.89
C ILE A 59 -10.83 -6.23 2.56
N ALA A 60 -9.72 -5.98 1.86
CA ALA A 60 -8.38 -6.28 2.32
C ALA A 60 -7.39 -5.29 1.72
N ILE A 61 -6.37 -4.95 2.53
CA ILE A 61 -5.25 -4.12 2.14
C ILE A 61 -3.98 -4.97 2.27
N ILE A 62 -3.19 -5.02 1.21
CA ILE A 62 -1.84 -5.57 1.20
C ILE A 62 -0.87 -4.38 1.21
N ASP A 63 -0.22 -4.14 2.33
CA ASP A 63 0.81 -3.12 2.42
C ASP A 63 2.17 -3.66 1.96
N ALA A 64 2.52 -3.34 0.72
CA ALA A 64 3.85 -3.56 0.15
C ALA A 64 4.55 -2.23 -0.19
N ALA A 65 4.05 -1.10 0.31
CA ALA A 65 4.63 0.21 0.10
C ALA A 65 5.69 0.49 1.16
N ALA A 66 6.83 1.04 0.74
CA ALA A 66 7.85 1.50 1.65
C ALA A 66 8.73 2.55 0.96
N LYS A 67 9.28 3.46 1.75
CA LYS A 67 10.49 4.20 1.38
C LYS A 67 11.65 3.22 1.43
N VAL A 68 12.21 2.89 0.27
CA VAL A 68 13.32 1.95 0.11
C VAL A 68 14.52 2.61 -0.57
N GLY A 69 15.70 2.02 -0.38
CA GLY A 69 16.96 2.49 -0.93
C GLY A 69 18.09 1.51 -0.63
N GLY A 70 19.26 1.74 -1.23
CA GLY A 70 20.46 0.95 -0.93
C GLY A 70 20.99 1.19 0.48
N ILE A 71 22.00 0.41 0.89
CA ILE A 71 22.63 0.53 2.22
C ILE A 71 23.09 1.97 2.49
N LEU A 72 23.76 2.60 1.51
CA LEU A 72 24.22 3.99 1.64
C LEU A 72 23.06 4.98 1.84
N ALA A 73 21.94 4.80 1.14
CA ALA A 73 20.79 5.70 1.27
C ALA A 73 20.12 5.59 2.64
N ASN A 74 20.01 4.37 3.19
CA ASN A 74 19.49 4.16 4.54
C ASN A 74 20.41 4.77 5.61
N ASP A 75 21.73 4.65 5.42
CA ASP A 75 22.72 5.21 6.35
C ASP A 75 22.78 6.75 6.29
N THR A 76 22.57 7.32 5.10
CA THR A 76 22.57 8.78 4.91
C THR A 76 21.30 9.42 5.45
N TYR A 77 20.14 8.75 5.35
CA TYR A 77 18.83 9.32 5.67
C TYR A 77 18.01 8.46 6.66
N PRO A 78 18.56 8.01 7.81
CA PRO A 78 17.92 7.01 8.66
C PRO A 78 16.59 7.50 9.25
N TYR A 79 16.53 8.77 9.65
CA TYR A 79 15.32 9.38 10.20
C TYR A 79 14.20 9.47 9.16
N GLU A 80 14.51 9.88 7.92
CA GLU A 80 13.51 10.02 6.86
C GLU A 80 12.93 8.65 6.47
N PHE A 81 13.78 7.61 6.37
CA PHE A 81 13.33 6.25 6.11
C PHE A 81 12.42 5.73 7.23
N LEU A 82 12.80 5.93 8.49
CA LEU A 82 11.97 5.52 9.62
C LEU A 82 10.62 6.25 9.60
N MET A 83 10.64 7.57 9.51
CA MET A 83 9.44 8.39 9.59
C MET A 83 8.49 8.14 8.42
N ASP A 84 8.99 8.12 7.18
CA ASP A 84 8.16 7.86 5.99
C ASP A 84 7.49 6.48 6.10
N ASN A 85 8.23 5.44 6.51
CA ASN A 85 7.68 4.10 6.63
C ASN A 85 6.67 3.98 7.79
N MET A 86 6.91 4.65 8.92
CA MET A 86 5.94 4.71 10.02
C MET A 86 4.65 5.42 9.60
N LEU A 87 4.74 6.54 8.87
CA LEU A 87 3.57 7.26 8.38
C LEU A 87 2.76 6.39 7.40
N ILE A 88 3.43 5.73 6.45
CA ILE A 88 2.77 4.83 5.49
C ILE A 88 1.97 3.74 6.23
N GLN A 89 2.62 3.04 7.16
CA GLN A 89 2.02 1.94 7.91
C GLN A 89 0.87 2.41 8.79
N ASN A 90 1.09 3.47 9.58
CA ASN A 90 0.10 3.96 10.53
C ASN A 90 -1.15 4.49 9.82
N ASN A 91 -0.99 5.23 8.72
CA ASN A 91 -2.12 5.75 7.97
C ASN A 91 -2.97 4.61 7.39
N LEU A 92 -2.35 3.60 6.78
CA LEU A 92 -3.07 2.45 6.24
C LEU A 92 -3.76 1.62 7.33
N ILE A 93 -3.08 1.37 8.47
CA ILE A 93 -3.63 0.60 9.59
C ILE A 93 -4.80 1.36 10.25
N SER A 94 -4.65 2.67 10.50
CA SER A 94 -5.70 3.50 11.10
C SER A 94 -6.93 3.54 10.20
N SER A 95 -6.75 3.84 8.91
CA SER A 95 -7.87 3.92 7.96
C SER A 95 -8.50 2.57 7.64
N ALA A 96 -7.83 1.44 7.91
CA ALA A 96 -8.43 0.11 7.81
C ALA A 96 -9.27 -0.26 9.05
N HIS A 97 -9.00 0.38 10.19
CA HIS A 97 -9.72 0.15 11.44
C HIS A 97 -11.00 0.98 11.55
N GLU A 98 -10.96 2.23 11.05
CA GLU A 98 -12.05 3.20 11.04
C GLU A 98 -13.13 2.89 10.00
#